data_AF-A0A0F9HZB6-F1
#
_entry.id   AF-A0A0F9HZB6-F1
#
_cell.length_a   1.000
_cell.length_b   1.000
_cell.length_c   1.000
_cell.angle_alpha   90.00
_cell.angle_beta   90.00
_cell.angle_gamma   90.00
#
_symmetry.space_group_name_H-M   'P 1'
#
loop_
_entity.id
_entity.type
_entity.pdbx_description
1 polymer ?
#
loop_
_entity_poly.entity_id
_entity_poly.type
_entity_poly.pdbx_seq_one_letter_code
_entity_poly.pdbx_strand_id
1 'polypeptide(L)'
;MTYTPEMVRGYLCNYQRRAMNTRPRPPDDKLAVRVPPLEEAPYAASSCVWSDIEQAMRNLPYNWEKITFAVLCLGGGKEGTSWRNGMSVYNWREKVGDFWGLTAGDVNRIVGESLKEMCDTLNGVAVTNG
;
A
#
# COMPACT_ATOMS: atom_id res chain seq x y z
N MET A 1 -0.73 -19.47 -0.11
CA MET A 1 -1.75 -18.43 -0.39
C MET A 1 -1.32 -17.76 -1.68
N THR A 2 -2.19 -17.66 -2.68
CA THR A 2 -1.84 -16.97 -3.94
C THR A 2 -2.30 -15.53 -3.81
N TYR A 3 -1.37 -14.59 -3.93
CA TYR A 3 -1.67 -13.16 -3.95
C TYR A 3 -2.29 -12.79 -5.30
N THR A 4 -3.26 -11.89 -5.28
CA THR A 4 -3.82 -11.28 -6.49
C THR A 4 -3.54 -9.76 -6.49
N PRO A 5 -3.47 -9.11 -7.66
CA PRO A 5 -3.26 -7.67 -7.74
C PRO A 5 -4.31 -6.85 -6.97
N GLU A 6 -5.56 -7.31 -6.96
CA GLU A 6 -6.65 -6.67 -6.20
C GLU A 6 -6.45 -6.79 -4.70
N MET A 7 -5.97 -7.94 -4.22
CA MET A 7 -5.64 -8.14 -2.80
C MET A 7 -4.50 -7.22 -2.38
N VAL A 8 -3.41 -7.19 -3.14
CA VAL A 8 -2.24 -6.31 -2.87
C VAL A 8 -2.67 -4.84 -2.88
N ARG A 9 -3.44 -4.41 -3.89
CA ARG A 9 -4.02 -3.07 -3.95
C ARG A 9 -4.88 -2.77 -2.71
N GLY A 10 -5.75 -3.71 -2.32
CA GLY A 10 -6.61 -3.58 -1.15
C GLY A 10 -5.83 -3.37 0.14
N TYR A 11 -4.72 -4.08 0.32
CA TYR A 11 -3.82 -3.89 1.46
C TYR A 11 -3.14 -2.52 1.44
N LEU A 12 -2.56 -2.11 0.31
CA LEU A 12 -1.89 -0.82 0.16
C LEU A 12 -2.85 0.36 0.38
N CYS A 13 -4.08 0.28 -0.14
CA CYS A 13 -5.08 1.33 0.04
C CYS A 13 -5.54 1.46 1.51
N ASN A 14 -5.42 0.39 2.30
CA ASN A 14 -5.71 0.43 3.73
C ASN A 14 -4.50 0.85 4.59
N TYR A 15 -3.37 1.20 3.98
CA TYR A 15 -2.14 1.57 4.69
C TYR A 15 -2.37 2.66 5.75
N GLN A 16 -3.01 3.77 5.41
CA GLN A 16 -3.27 4.85 6.37
C GLN A 16 -4.14 4.40 7.55
N ARG A 17 -5.20 3.61 7.30
CA ARG A 17 -6.06 3.07 8.37
C ARG A 17 -5.26 2.15 9.29
N ARG A 18 -4.35 1.35 8.74
CA ARG A 18 -3.43 0.53 9.49
C ARG A 18 -2.45 1.37 10.30
N ALA A 19 -1.78 2.36 9.68
CA ALA A 19 -0.85 3.27 10.35
C ALA A 19 -1.51 4.13 11.46
N MET A 20 -2.81 4.42 11.33
CA MET A 20 -3.59 5.09 12.37
C MET A 20 -4.04 4.13 13.48
N ASN A 21 -4.31 2.86 13.17
CA ASN A 21 -4.72 1.83 14.14
C ASN A 21 -3.53 1.16 14.85
N THR A 22 -2.30 1.29 14.33
CA THR A 22 -1.07 0.84 15.02
C THR A 22 -0.70 1.76 16.17
N ARG A 23 -1.27 2.97 16.25
CA ARG A 23 -1.23 3.79 17.47
C ARG A 23 -2.44 3.42 18.32
N PRO A 24 -2.30 2.61 19.39
CA PRO A 24 -3.38 2.41 20.33
C PRO A 24 -3.77 3.79 20.88
N ARG A 25 -4.95 4.29 20.50
CA ARG A 25 -5.51 5.45 21.17
C ARG A 25 -6.07 4.95 22.50
N PRO A 26 -5.71 5.60 23.62
CA PRO A 26 -6.40 5.31 24.86
C PRO A 26 -7.90 5.59 24.68
N PRO A 27 -8.81 4.75 25.23
CA PRO A 27 -10.19 5.15 25.45
C PRO A 27 -10.22 6.51 26.14
N ASP A 28 -11.23 7.34 25.87
CA ASP A 28 -11.32 8.72 26.40
C ASP A 28 -11.17 8.78 27.95
N ASP A 29 -11.44 7.66 28.64
CA ASP A 29 -11.34 7.51 30.11
C ASP A 29 -10.04 6.85 30.63
N LYS A 30 -9.02 6.57 29.80
CA LYS A 30 -7.78 5.89 30.23
C LYS A 30 -6.53 6.58 29.71
N LEU A 31 -5.46 6.63 30.52
CA LEU A 31 -4.21 7.31 30.16
C LEU A 31 -3.32 6.50 29.19
N ALA A 32 -3.45 5.17 29.17
CA ALA A 32 -2.67 4.29 28.29
C ALA A 32 -3.34 2.92 28.14
N VAL A 33 -3.11 2.27 26.99
CA VAL A 33 -3.51 0.87 26.71
C VAL A 33 -2.25 0.02 26.65
N ARG A 34 -2.20 -1.06 27.44
CA ARG A 34 -1.16 -2.08 27.33
C ARG A 34 -1.39 -2.88 26.05
N VAL A 35 -0.44 -2.85 25.12
CA VAL A 35 -0.50 -3.62 23.88
C VAL A 35 -0.42 -5.12 24.25
N PRO A 36 -1.32 -5.98 23.72
CA PRO A 36 -1.26 -7.42 23.99
C PRO A 36 0.08 -8.02 23.50
N PRO A 37 0.60 -9.08 24.14
CA PRO A 37 1.76 -9.81 23.63
C PRO A 37 1.54 -10.28 22.18
N LEU A 38 2.62 -10.30 21.39
CA LEU A 38 2.61 -10.64 19.95
C LEU A 38 2.03 -12.04 19.63
N GLU A 39 2.06 -12.97 20.56
CA GLU A 39 1.60 -14.36 20.37
C GLU A 39 0.08 -14.53 20.48
N GLU A 40 -0.62 -13.65 21.20
CA GLU A 40 -2.10 -13.68 21.37
C GLU A 40 -2.81 -12.65 20.48
N ALA A 41 -2.05 -12.00 19.62
CA ALA A 41 -2.48 -10.92 18.77
C ALA A 41 -3.27 -11.42 17.56
N PRO A 42 -4.57 -11.08 17.39
CA PRO A 42 -5.31 -11.33 16.14
C PRO A 42 -4.70 -10.61 14.92
N TYR A 43 -3.69 -9.77 15.14
CA TYR A 43 -2.92 -9.07 14.11
C TYR A 43 -1.61 -9.76 13.71
N ALA A 44 -1.23 -10.91 14.31
CA ALA A 44 -0.01 -11.63 13.94
C ALA A 44 -0.04 -12.08 12.46
N ALA A 45 -1.14 -12.70 12.02
CA ALA A 45 -1.30 -13.10 10.62
C ALA A 45 -1.31 -11.90 9.64
N SER A 46 -1.90 -10.76 10.04
CA SER A 46 -1.89 -9.54 9.21
C SER A 46 -0.56 -8.78 9.28
N SER A 47 0.29 -9.06 10.27
CA SER A 47 1.66 -8.55 10.35
C SER A 47 2.59 -9.27 9.37
N CYS A 48 2.50 -10.59 9.23
CA CYS A 48 3.27 -11.37 8.26
C CYS A 48 2.97 -10.95 6.82
N VAL A 49 1.68 -10.87 6.45
CA VAL A 49 1.25 -10.44 5.10
C VAL A 49 1.78 -9.05 4.74
N TRP A 50 1.91 -8.17 5.71
CA TRP A 50 2.43 -6.81 5.46
C TRP A 50 3.95 -6.78 5.34
N SER A 51 4.66 -7.58 6.13
CA SER A 51 6.10 -7.78 5.96
C SER A 51 6.41 -8.28 4.55
N ASP A 52 5.61 -9.21 4.03
CA ASP A 52 5.75 -9.72 2.66
C ASP A 52 5.49 -8.60 1.63
N ILE A 53 4.44 -7.80 1.81
CA ILE A 53 4.13 -6.66 0.92
C ILE A 53 5.22 -5.60 0.96
N GLU A 54 5.80 -5.29 2.11
CA GLU A 54 6.91 -4.34 2.23
C GLU A 54 8.17 -4.85 1.53
N GLN A 55 8.46 -6.15 1.63
CA GLN A 55 9.55 -6.77 0.88
C GLN A 55 9.30 -6.69 -0.64
N ALA A 56 8.08 -7.01 -1.08
CA ALA A 56 7.69 -6.90 -2.49
C ALA A 56 7.79 -5.46 -3.01
N MET A 57 7.44 -4.46 -2.20
CA MET A 57 7.63 -3.05 -2.57
C MET A 57 9.11 -2.68 -2.71
N ARG A 58 9.98 -3.15 -1.82
CA ARG A 58 11.43 -2.86 -1.88
C ARG A 58 12.12 -3.48 -3.09
N ASN A 59 11.52 -4.51 -3.69
CA ASN A 59 12.04 -5.13 -4.91
C ASN A 59 11.75 -4.30 -6.16
N LEU A 60 10.80 -3.36 -6.09
CA LEU A 60 10.51 -2.47 -7.21
C LEU A 60 11.64 -1.44 -7.41
N PRO A 61 11.83 -0.92 -8.64
CA PRO A 61 12.67 0.25 -8.86
C PRO A 61 12.24 1.43 -7.98
N TYR A 62 13.19 2.17 -7.41
CA TYR A 62 12.92 3.25 -6.43
C TYR A 62 11.81 4.22 -6.90
N ASN A 63 11.86 4.68 -8.14
CA ASN A 63 10.86 5.62 -8.68
C ASN A 63 9.45 4.99 -8.68
N TRP A 64 9.35 3.71 -9.03
CA TRP A 64 8.10 2.97 -9.13
C TRP A 64 7.54 2.65 -7.74
N GLU A 65 8.40 2.31 -6.80
CA GLU A 65 8.07 2.16 -5.39
C GLU A 65 7.43 3.45 -4.85
N LYS A 66 8.08 4.62 -5.06
CA LYS A 66 7.58 5.90 -4.54
C LYS A 66 6.30 6.36 -5.22
N ILE A 67 6.18 6.19 -6.53
CA ILE A 67 4.94 6.50 -7.27
C ILE A 67 3.81 5.61 -6.77
N THR A 68 4.03 4.30 -6.66
CA THR A 68 3.01 3.35 -6.20
C THR A 68 2.58 3.61 -4.77
N PHE A 69 3.53 3.90 -3.88
CA PHE A 69 3.24 4.29 -2.50
C PHE A 69 2.42 5.59 -2.46
N ALA A 70 2.85 6.62 -3.19
CA ALA A 70 2.14 7.89 -3.21
C ALA A 70 0.70 7.70 -3.70
N VAL A 71 0.48 6.97 -4.78
CA VAL A 71 -0.85 6.81 -5.38
C VAL A 71 -1.76 5.92 -4.53
N LEU A 72 -1.28 4.75 -4.10
CA LEU A 72 -2.13 3.76 -3.42
C LEU A 72 -2.23 4.01 -1.91
N CYS A 73 -1.10 4.24 -1.24
CA CYS A 73 -1.06 4.39 0.21
C CYS A 73 -1.56 5.78 0.65
N LEU A 74 -1.15 6.85 -0.04
CA LEU A 74 -1.55 8.22 0.31
C LEU A 74 -2.81 8.66 -0.43
N GLY A 75 -2.88 8.44 -1.75
CA GLY A 75 -3.96 8.87 -2.62
C GLY A 75 -5.27 8.08 -2.46
N GLY A 76 -5.22 6.86 -1.92
CA GLY A 76 -6.42 6.12 -1.53
C GLY A 76 -7.17 5.41 -2.65
N GLY A 77 -6.47 4.72 -3.54
CA GLY A 77 -7.07 4.10 -4.72
C GLY A 77 -7.67 2.70 -4.50
N LYS A 78 -8.66 2.51 -3.62
CA LYS A 78 -9.58 1.36 -3.83
C LYS A 78 -10.54 1.76 -4.95
N GLU A 79 -10.75 0.92 -5.96
CA GLU A 79 -11.76 1.17 -6.99
C GLU A 79 -13.10 1.50 -6.33
N GLY A 80 -13.71 2.62 -6.72
CA GLY A 80 -14.95 3.15 -6.13
C GLY A 80 -14.78 4.16 -4.98
N THR A 81 -13.59 4.32 -4.41
CA THR A 81 -13.27 5.46 -3.50
C THR A 81 -12.65 6.57 -4.32
N SER A 82 -13.47 7.56 -4.67
CA SER A 82 -13.10 8.66 -5.56
C SER A 82 -12.40 9.82 -4.84
N TRP A 83 -12.20 9.76 -3.52
CA TRP A 83 -11.73 10.90 -2.73
C TRP A 83 -10.95 10.49 -1.47
N ARG A 84 -9.73 11.01 -1.28
CA ARG A 84 -8.96 10.89 -0.04
C ARG A 84 -8.01 12.08 0.14
N ASN A 85 -7.73 12.46 1.40
CA ASN A 85 -6.96 13.65 1.76
C ASN A 85 -7.43 14.94 1.04
N GLY A 86 -8.75 15.09 0.88
CA GLY A 86 -9.35 16.25 0.21
C GLY A 86 -9.18 16.28 -1.31
N MET A 87 -8.64 15.22 -1.93
CA MET A 87 -8.40 15.16 -3.38
C MET A 87 -8.98 13.90 -4.04
N SER A 88 -9.37 14.01 -5.31
CA SER A 88 -9.75 12.84 -6.09
C SER A 88 -8.52 11.99 -6.48
N VAL A 89 -8.73 10.70 -6.72
CA VAL A 89 -7.65 9.80 -7.18
C VAL A 89 -7.03 10.29 -8.50
N TYR A 90 -7.83 10.87 -9.40
CA TYR A 90 -7.37 11.42 -10.67
C TYR A 90 -6.44 12.62 -10.46
N ASN A 91 -6.87 13.59 -9.66
CA ASN A 91 -6.06 14.78 -9.34
C ASN A 91 -4.79 14.39 -8.57
N TRP A 92 -4.86 13.32 -7.76
CA TRP A 92 -3.68 12.82 -7.05
C TRP A 92 -2.65 12.22 -8.02
N ARG A 93 -3.10 11.48 -9.05
CA ARG A 93 -2.22 10.96 -10.10
C ARG A 93 -1.59 12.06 -10.93
N GLU A 94 -2.34 13.12 -11.24
CA GLU A 94 -1.80 14.31 -11.91
C GLU A 94 -0.70 14.94 -11.08
N LYS A 95 -0.91 15.20 -9.78
CA LYS A 95 0.14 15.76 -8.91
C LYS A 95 1.38 14.89 -8.78
N VAL A 96 1.20 13.58 -8.67
CA VAL A 96 2.33 12.64 -8.68
C VAL A 96 3.04 12.68 -10.03
N GLY A 97 2.29 12.74 -11.13
CA GLY A 97 2.81 12.91 -12.48
C GLY A 97 3.65 14.17 -12.61
N ASP A 98 3.12 15.33 -12.22
CA ASP A 98 3.79 16.63 -12.27
C ASP A 98 5.12 16.61 -11.51
N PHE A 99 5.18 15.96 -10.35
CA PHE A 99 6.40 15.85 -9.56
C PHE A 99 7.48 15.00 -10.26
N TRP A 100 7.07 13.94 -10.96
CA TRP A 100 7.99 13.02 -11.64
C TRP A 100 8.21 13.34 -13.13
N GLY A 101 7.57 14.39 -13.65
CA GLY A 101 7.59 14.72 -15.08
C GLY A 101 6.87 13.68 -15.96
N LEU A 102 5.83 13.04 -15.43
CA LEU A 102 5.06 11.96 -16.07
C LEU A 102 3.60 12.37 -16.28
N THR A 103 2.93 11.75 -17.25
CA THR A 103 1.48 11.94 -17.40
C THR A 103 0.70 11.12 -16.37
N ALA A 104 -0.55 11.48 -16.10
CA ALA A 104 -1.44 10.66 -15.25
C ALA A 104 -1.64 9.24 -15.82
N GLY A 105 -1.55 9.09 -17.15
CA GLY A 105 -1.58 7.79 -17.84
C GLY A 105 -0.35 6.94 -17.51
N ASP A 106 0.84 7.53 -17.55
CA ASP A 106 2.09 6.87 -17.18
C ASP A 106 2.09 6.43 -15.72
N VAL A 107 1.61 7.30 -14.83
CA VAL A 107 1.43 6.97 -13.41
C VAL A 107 0.50 5.78 -13.23
N ASN A 108 -0.63 5.74 -13.94
CA ASN A 108 -1.55 4.60 -13.87
C ASN A 108 -0.93 3.31 -14.41
N ARG A 109 -0.14 3.39 -15.48
CA ARG A 109 0.60 2.25 -16.04
C ARG A 109 1.63 1.71 -15.05
N ILE A 110 2.47 2.58 -14.49
CA ILE A 110 3.49 2.21 -13.48
C ILE A 110 2.84 1.53 -12.28
N VAL A 111 1.72 2.05 -11.77
CA VAL A 111 1.00 1.44 -10.64
C VAL A 111 0.47 0.05 -11.01
N GLY A 112 -0.05 -0.13 -12.22
CA GLY A 112 -0.52 -1.44 -12.69
C GLY A 112 0.61 -2.47 -12.83
N GLU A 113 1.72 -2.06 -13.45
CA GLU A 113 2.92 -2.89 -13.60
C GLU A 113 3.54 -3.24 -12.24
N SER A 114 3.65 -2.27 -11.34
CA SER A 114 4.16 -2.47 -9.97
C SER A 114 3.30 -3.46 -9.18
N LEU A 115 1.97 -3.38 -9.27
CA LEU A 115 1.07 -4.33 -8.61
C LEU A 115 1.25 -5.76 -9.16
N LYS A 116 1.49 -5.89 -10.46
CA LYS A 116 1.77 -7.19 -11.09
C LYS A 116 3.11 -7.74 -10.63
N GLU A 117 4.17 -6.94 -10.67
CA GLU A 117 5.52 -7.33 -10.25
C GLU A 117 5.59 -7.69 -8.76
N MET A 118 4.89 -6.94 -7.90
CA MET A 118 4.72 -7.29 -6.49
C MET A 118 3.99 -8.62 -6.33
N CYS A 119 2.93 -8.85 -7.11
CA CYS A 119 2.16 -10.09 -7.08
C CYS A 119 3.01 -11.30 -7.53
N ASP A 120 3.80 -11.12 -8.58
CA ASP A 120 4.72 -12.13 -9.10
C ASP A 120 5.80 -12.47 -8.05
N THR A 121 6.39 -11.44 -7.43
CA THR A 121 7.34 -11.59 -6.32
C THR A 121 6.74 -12.37 -5.14
N LEU A 122 5.55 -11.99 -4.69
CA LEU A 122 4.86 -12.61 -3.55
C LEU A 122 4.46 -14.06 -3.81
N ASN A 123 4.21 -14.41 -5.08
CA ASN A 123 3.87 -15.77 -5.49
C ASN A 123 5.11 -16.62 -5.83
N GLY A 124 6.32 -16.08 -5.67
CA GLY A 124 7.57 -16.80 -5.97
C GLY A 124 7.81 -17.01 -7.48
N VAL A 125 7.18 -16.20 -8.33
CA VAL A 125 7.49 -16.18 -9.76
C VAL A 125 8.86 -15.51 -9.91
N ALA A 126 9.79 -16.17 -10.60
CA ALA A 126 11.12 -15.61 -10.82
C ALA A 126 10.99 -14.30 -11.59
N VAL A 127 11.49 -13.20 -11.00
CA VAL A 127 11.61 -11.91 -11.68
C VAL A 127 12.60 -12.10 -12.84
N THR A 128 12.07 -12.19 -14.05
CA THR A 128 12.86 -12.14 -15.27
C THR A 128 13.28 -10.69 -15.49
N ASN A 129 14.43 -10.31 -14.94
CA ASN A 129 15.15 -9.11 -15.36
C ASN A 129 15.65 -9.37 -16.79
N GLY A 130 14.90 -8.91 -17.78
CA GLY A 130 15.31 -8.86 -19.18
C GLY A 130 16.16 -7.63 -19.48
#